data_AF-A0A535CQK0-F1
#
_entry.id   AF-A0A535CQK0-F1
#
_cell.length_a   1.000
_cell.length_b   1.000
_cell.length_c   1.000
_cell.angle_alpha   90.00
_cell.angle_beta   90.00
_cell.angle_gamma   90.00
#
_symmetry.space_group_name_H-M   'P 1'
#
loop_
_entity.id
_entity.type
_entity.pdbx_description
1 polymer ?
#
loop_
_entity_poly.entity_id
_entity_poly.type
_entity_poly.pdbx_seq_one_letter_code
_entity_poly.pdbx_strand_id
1 'polypeptide(L)'
;MAEVYAQCYAILRPGGLLVIVTKNTPSRSQLLDLTSITIQLAHGVGFGYLQHNIALHAAVRDGELVARPSFWQLDQTVRARRAGVPSHLIAHEDVLVFRKDVQRG
;
A
#
# COMPACT_ATOMS: atom_id res chain seq x y z
N MET A 1 2.50 4.78 -13.76
CA MET A 1 2.42 5.25 -12.35
C MET A 1 3.17 6.54 -12.12
N ALA A 2 4.47 6.67 -12.46
CA ALA A 2 5.21 7.92 -12.29
C ALA A 2 4.51 9.16 -12.90
N GLU A 3 3.96 9.02 -14.11
CA GLU A 3 3.22 10.11 -14.78
C GLU A 3 2.00 10.57 -13.97
N VAL A 4 1.23 9.64 -13.39
CA VAL A 4 0.10 9.96 -12.50
C VAL A 4 0.59 10.75 -11.29
N TYR A 5 1.70 10.32 -10.68
CA TYR A 5 2.27 11.02 -9.53
C TYR A 5 2.76 12.43 -9.91
N ALA A 6 3.36 12.60 -11.10
CA ALA A 6 3.78 13.90 -11.61
C ALA A 6 2.61 14.86 -11.79
N GLN A 7 1.49 14.38 -12.35
CA GLN A 7 0.28 15.19 -12.48
C GLN A 7 -0.32 15.54 -11.11
N CYS A 8 -0.36 14.60 -10.17
CA CYS A 8 -0.75 14.88 -8.79
C CYS A 8 0.14 15.96 -8.15
N TYR A 9 1.46 15.86 -8.34
CA TYR A 9 2.40 16.86 -7.82
C TYR A 9 2.15 18.24 -8.41
N ALA A 10 1.87 18.35 -9.71
CA ALA A 10 1.61 19.61 -10.38
C ALA A 10 0.37 20.33 -9.82
N ILE A 11 -0.72 19.60 -9.56
CA ILE A 11 -2.01 20.20 -9.13
C ILE A 11 -2.10 20.45 -7.63
N LEU A 12 -1.31 19.76 -6.81
CA LEU A 12 -1.35 19.95 -5.36
C LEU A 12 -0.74 21.30 -4.96
N ARG A 13 -1.37 21.98 -4.00
CA ARG A 13 -0.77 23.16 -3.35
C ARG A 13 0.49 22.77 -2.56
N PRO A 14 1.42 23.71 -2.29
CA PRO A 14 2.51 23.47 -1.34
C PRO A 14 1.97 22.96 0.01
N GLY A 15 2.60 21.91 0.56
CA GLY A 15 2.13 21.21 1.75
C GLY A 15 0.98 20.22 1.51
N GLY A 16 0.48 20.08 0.28
CA GLY A 16 -0.53 19.09 -0.09
C GLY A 16 -0.03 17.65 0.03
N LEU A 17 -0.96 16.71 0.27
CA LEU A 17 -0.65 15.31 0.49
C LEU A 17 -1.06 14.43 -0.70
N LEU A 18 -0.20 13.48 -1.04
CA LEU A 18 -0.52 12.32 -1.86
C LEU A 18 -0.56 11.10 -0.94
N VAL A 19 -1.71 10.45 -0.86
CA VAL A 19 -1.91 9.24 -0.04
C VAL A 19 -2.15 8.07 -0.98
N ILE A 20 -1.35 7.03 -0.87
CA ILE A 20 -1.41 5.84 -1.72
C ILE A 20 -1.57 4.61 -0.85
N VAL A 21 -2.53 3.75 -1.21
CA VAL A 21 -2.70 2.43 -0.59
C VAL A 21 -2.06 1.39 -1.50
N THR A 22 -1.08 0.65 -0.99
CA THR A 22 -0.46 -0.49 -1.69
C THR A 22 -0.83 -1.80 -1.02
N LYS A 23 -1.05 -2.82 -1.86
CA LYS A 23 -1.34 -4.18 -1.44
C LYS A 23 -0.36 -5.12 -2.12
N ASN A 24 0.59 -5.66 -1.37
CA ASN A 24 1.58 -6.60 -1.91
C ASN A 24 0.94 -7.97 -2.17
N THR A 25 0.29 -8.11 -3.32
CA THR A 25 -0.31 -9.37 -3.77
C THR A 25 0.75 -10.24 -4.44
N PRO A 26 0.84 -11.53 -4.08
CA PRO A 26 1.70 -12.45 -4.82
C PRO A 26 1.23 -12.55 -6.27
N SER A 27 2.13 -12.32 -7.23
CA SER A 27 1.86 -12.49 -8.66
C SER A 27 2.80 -13.55 -9.23
N ARG A 28 2.25 -14.56 -9.91
CA ARG A 28 2.95 -15.56 -10.75
C ARG A 28 4.44 -15.76 -10.39
N SER A 29 4.71 -16.30 -9.21
CA SER A 29 6.03 -16.69 -8.66
C SER A 29 6.92 -15.63 -8.00
N GLN A 30 6.55 -14.34 -7.95
CA GLN A 30 7.34 -13.33 -7.25
C GLN A 30 6.49 -12.39 -6.38
N LEU A 31 7.03 -12.07 -5.20
CA LEU A 31 6.51 -11.00 -4.35
C LEU A 31 7.02 -9.68 -4.92
N LEU A 32 6.13 -8.89 -5.50
CA LEU A 32 6.45 -7.53 -5.93
C LEU A 32 6.28 -6.59 -4.73
N ASP A 33 7.37 -5.97 -4.30
CA ASP A 33 7.34 -4.92 -3.29
C ASP A 33 6.82 -3.61 -3.90
N LEU A 34 5.50 -3.53 -4.04
CA LEU A 34 4.81 -2.35 -4.58
C LEU A 34 5.01 -1.13 -3.69
N THR A 35 5.22 -1.35 -2.40
CA THR A 35 5.45 -0.29 -1.42
C THR A 35 6.75 0.43 -1.71
N SER A 36 7.87 -0.30 -1.80
CA SER A 36 9.17 0.28 -2.14
C SER A 36 9.16 0.94 -3.52
N ILE A 37 8.59 0.28 -4.53
CA ILE A 37 8.46 0.86 -5.88
C ILE A 37 7.68 2.18 -5.84
N THR A 38 6.58 2.24 -5.09
CA THR A 38 5.76 3.45 -4.97
C THR A 38 6.52 4.59 -4.30
N ILE A 39 7.26 4.30 -3.22
CA ILE A 39 8.10 5.28 -2.54
C ILE A 39 9.14 5.86 -3.51
N GLN A 40 9.83 5.02 -4.27
CA GLN A 40 10.85 5.48 -5.23
C GLN A 40 10.25 6.35 -6.34
N LEU A 41 9.12 5.94 -6.90
CA LEU A 41 8.47 6.70 -7.97
C LEU A 41 7.92 8.06 -7.48
N ALA A 42 7.30 8.10 -6.29
CA ALA A 42 6.79 9.35 -5.72
C ALA A 42 7.93 10.31 -5.34
N HIS A 43 9.00 9.78 -4.74
CA HIS A 43 10.19 10.55 -4.43
C HIS A 43 10.87 11.11 -5.69
N GLY A 44 10.99 10.30 -6.75
CA GLY A 44 11.55 10.75 -8.04
C GLY A 44 10.77 11.88 -8.72
N VAL A 45 9.50 12.06 -8.37
CA VAL A 45 8.65 13.18 -8.85
C VAL A 45 8.80 14.45 -7.99
N GLY A 46 9.40 14.33 -6.80
CA GLY A 46 9.64 15.46 -5.89
C GLY A 46 8.79 15.46 -4.62
N PHE A 47 8.00 14.41 -4.36
CA PHE A 47 7.31 14.27 -3.08
C PHE A 47 8.27 13.85 -1.96
N GLY A 48 8.13 14.43 -0.77
CA GLY A 48 8.75 13.94 0.46
C GLY A 48 7.95 12.77 1.06
N TYR A 49 8.64 11.72 1.50
CA TYR A 49 8.01 10.61 2.21
C TYR A 49 7.75 10.97 3.67
N LEU A 50 6.48 11.00 4.07
CA LEU A 50 6.08 11.49 5.39
C LEU A 50 5.81 10.36 6.38
N GLN A 51 4.95 9.40 6.01
CA GLN A 51 4.54 8.32 6.90
C GLN A 51 4.25 7.02 6.14
N HIS A 52 4.48 5.91 6.83
CA HIS A 52 4.01 4.57 6.48
C HIS A 52 3.02 4.12 7.54
N ASN A 53 1.74 3.99 7.19
CA ASN A 53 0.74 3.46 8.12
C ASN A 53 0.30 2.07 7.67
N ILE A 54 0.00 1.20 8.63
CA ILE A 54 -0.48 -0.16 8.35
C ILE A 54 -1.99 -0.19 8.58
N ALA A 55 -2.75 -0.37 7.49
CA ALA A 55 -4.19 -0.53 7.54
C ALA A 55 -4.53 -2.01 7.75
N LEU A 56 -4.75 -2.41 9.00
CA LEU A 56 -5.12 -3.78 9.34
C LEU A 56 -6.53 -4.13 8.83
N HIS A 57 -6.67 -5.27 8.16
CA HIS A 57 -7.95 -5.87 7.80
C HIS A 57 -8.57 -6.61 9.00
N ALA A 58 -8.82 -5.87 10.08
CA ALA A 58 -9.37 -6.37 11.33
C ALA A 58 -10.39 -5.38 11.90
N ALA A 59 -11.35 -5.90 12.66
CA ALA A 59 -12.20 -5.09 13.52
C ALA A 59 -11.65 -5.12 14.95
N VAL A 60 -11.80 -4.03 15.70
CA VAL A 60 -11.58 -4.03 17.15
C VAL A 60 -12.88 -4.46 17.83
N ARG A 61 -12.84 -5.52 18.65
CA ARG A 61 -13.98 -6.04 19.43
C ARG A 61 -13.50 -6.40 20.82
N ASP A 62 -14.13 -5.82 21.84
CA ASP A 62 -13.80 -6.08 23.26
C ASP A 62 -12.31 -5.90 23.59
N GLY A 63 -11.65 -4.95 22.92
CA GLY A 63 -10.21 -4.68 23.08
C GLY A 63 -9.29 -5.59 22.26
N GLU A 64 -9.84 -6.54 21.49
CA GLU A 64 -9.08 -7.47 20.66
C GLU A 64 -9.21 -7.17 19.17
N LEU A 65 -8.18 -7.55 18.40
CA LEU A 65 -8.19 -7.51 16.94
C LEU A 65 -8.78 -8.80 16.38
N VAL A 66 -9.93 -8.69 15.73
CA VAL A 66 -10.60 -9.81 15.06
C VAL A 66 -10.41 -9.67 13.55
N ALA A 67 -9.67 -10.61 12.95
CA ALA A 67 -9.42 -10.61 11.51
C ALA A 67 -10.74 -10.65 10.70
N ARG A 68 -10.81 -9.85 9.62
CA ARG A 68 -11.98 -9.73 8.74
C ARG A 68 -11.63 -9.97 7.27
N PRO A 69 -11.07 -11.15 6.93
CA PRO A 69 -10.85 -11.46 5.53
C PRO A 69 -12.16 -11.67 4.79
N SER A 70 -12.20 -11.28 3.52
CA SER A 70 -13.28 -11.70 2.63
C SER A 70 -13.23 -13.21 2.39
N PHE A 71 -14.40 -13.79 2.11
CA PHE A 71 -14.52 -15.18 1.69
C PHE A 71 -13.55 -15.52 0.54
N TRP A 72 -13.43 -14.62 -0.45
CA TRP A 72 -12.55 -14.81 -1.60
C TRP A 72 -11.06 -14.85 -1.23
N GLN A 73 -10.60 -13.99 -0.31
CA GLN A 73 -9.22 -14.04 0.17
C GLN A 73 -8.91 -15.37 0.87
N LEU A 74 -9.86 -15.90 1.64
CA LEU A 74 -9.73 -17.20 2.28
C LEU A 74 -9.70 -18.34 1.24
N ASP A 75 -10.66 -18.38 0.32
CA ASP A 75 -10.73 -19.41 -0.74
C ASP A 75 -9.45 -19.43 -1.58
N GLN A 76 -9.01 -18.27 -2.06
CA GLN A 76 -7.78 -18.14 -2.85
C GLN A 76 -6.55 -18.63 -2.08
N THR A 77 -6.42 -18.24 -0.81
CA THR A 77 -5.29 -18.66 0.03
C THR A 77 -5.30 -20.18 0.25
N VAL A 78 -6.46 -20.76 0.55
CA VAL A 78 -6.60 -22.22 0.75
C VAL A 78 -6.28 -22.97 -0.54
N ARG A 79 -6.80 -22.52 -1.69
CA ARG A 79 -6.55 -23.16 -3.00
C ARG A 79 -5.09 -23.05 -3.41
N ALA A 80 -4.45 -21.90 -3.20
CA ALA A 80 -3.02 -21.72 -3.46
C ALA A 80 -2.17 -22.68 -2.61
N ARG A 81 -2.46 -22.79 -1.32
CA ARG A 81 -1.76 -23.74 -0.42
C ARG A 81 -1.94 -25.19 -0.84
N ARG A 82 -3.16 -25.59 -1.21
CA ARG A 82 -3.44 -26.95 -1.73
C ARG A 82 -2.68 -27.26 -3.02
N ALA A 83 -2.39 -26.24 -3.84
CA ALA A 83 -1.58 -26.36 -5.05
C ALA A 83 -0.06 -26.28 -4.78
N GLY A 84 0.37 -26.29 -3.51
CA GLY A 84 1.79 -26.19 -3.15
C GLY A 84 2.40 -24.79 -3.31
N VAL A 85 1.57 -23.76 -3.54
CA VAL A 85 2.04 -22.37 -3.66
C VAL A 85 2.12 -21.74 -2.28
N PRO A 86 3.30 -21.24 -1.84
CA PRO A 86 3.42 -20.48 -0.61
C PRO A 86 2.53 -19.24 -0.67
N SER A 87 1.51 -19.20 0.18
CA SER A 87 0.54 -18.11 0.21
C SER A 87 0.09 -17.82 1.64
N HIS A 88 -0.06 -16.54 1.94
CA HIS A 88 -0.57 -16.04 3.21
C HIS A 88 -1.80 -15.17 2.96
N LEU A 89 -2.69 -15.17 3.94
CA LEU A 89 -3.84 -14.29 3.94
C LEU A 89 -3.36 -12.85 4.07
N ILE A 90 -3.79 -11.97 3.16
CA ILE A 90 -3.44 -10.56 3.24
C ILE A 90 -4.17 -9.96 4.45
N ALA A 91 -3.40 -9.61 5.48
CA ALA A 91 -3.90 -9.10 6.75
C ALA A 91 -3.89 -7.58 6.84
N HIS A 92 -3.19 -6.89 5.93
CA HIS A 92 -3.07 -5.45 5.91
C HIS A 92 -2.83 -4.90 4.51
N GLU A 93 -3.02 -3.60 4.40
CA GLU A 93 -2.52 -2.76 3.31
C GLU A 93 -1.57 -1.70 3.87
N ASP A 94 -0.62 -1.29 3.04
CA ASP A 94 0.30 -0.21 3.35
C ASP A 94 -0.32 1.11 2.90
N VAL A 95 -0.38 2.11 3.78
CA VAL A 95 -0.87 3.46 3.48
C VAL A 95 0.29 4.43 3.55
N LEU A 96 0.79 4.79 2.37
CA LEU A 96 1.94 5.65 2.17
C LEU A 96 1.47 7.10 2.06
N VAL A 97 1.99 7.96 2.93
CA VAL A 97 1.68 9.39 2.93
C VAL A 97 2.90 10.15 2.44
N PHE A 98 2.70 10.95 1.42
CA PHE A 98 3.70 11.80 0.81
C PHE A 98 3.25 13.26 0.88
N ARG A 99 4.21 14.18 1.02
CA ARG A 99 3.95 15.60 1.06
C ARG A 99 4.66 16.32 -0.09
N LYS A 100 3.94 17.23 -0.76
CA LYS A 100 4.58 18.21 -1.65
C LYS A 100 5.25 19.24 -0.77
N ASP A 101 6.57 19.18 -0.65
CA ASP A 101 7.27 20.12 0.19
C ASP A 101 7.11 21.55 -0.33
N VAL A 102 7.00 22.48 0.62
CA VAL A 102 7.07 23.90 0.30
C VAL A 102 8.54 24.15 -0.01
N GLN A 103 8.89 24.37 -1.28
CA GLN A 103 10.21 24.89 -1.61
C GLN A 103 10.40 26.15 -0.76
N ARG A 104 11.29 26.09 0.23
CA ARG A 104 11.77 27.29 0.91
C ARG A 104 12.57 28.04 -0.16
N GLY A 105 12.04 29.17 -0.59
CA GLY A 105 12.69 30.05 -1.56
C GLY A 105 14.05 30.54 -1.08
#